data_AF-A0AAW3WMI5-F1
#
_entry.id   AF-A0AAW3WMI5-F1
#
_cell.length_a   1.000
_cell.length_b   1.000
_cell.length_c   1.000
_cell.angle_alpha   90.00
_cell.angle_beta   90.00
_cell.angle_gamma   90.00
#
_symmetry.space_group_name_H-M   'P 1'
#
loop_
_entity.id
_entity.type
_entity.pdbx_description
1 polymer ?
#
loop_
_entity_poly.entity_id
_entity_poly.type
_entity_poly.pdbx_seq_one_letter_code
_entity_poly.pdbx_strand_id
1 'polypeptide(L)'
;MVIYSFFVKGEQIVLLDNSVPDFADNQKHLLDKGYAKQFEELQATSPQAALARFKDIKGEEYKTAHAFTTGGAFTSLIGALLPKG
;
A
#
# COMPACT_ATOMS: atom_id res chain seq x y z
N MET A 1 10.61 -9.06 -10.25
CA MET A 1 10.36 -7.68 -9.80
C MET A 1 8.95 -7.31 -10.23
N VAL A 2 8.20 -6.70 -9.34
CA VAL A 2 6.76 -6.43 -9.49
C VAL A 2 6.53 -4.94 -9.38
N ILE A 3 5.58 -4.40 -10.14
CA ILE A 3 5.15 -3.00 -10.06
C ILE A 3 4.00 -2.91 -9.06
N TYR A 4 4.13 -2.01 -8.09
CA TYR A 4 3.09 -1.74 -7.11
C TYR A 4 2.47 -0.37 -7.34
N SER A 5 1.14 -0.31 -7.30
CA SER A 5 0.36 0.93 -7.24
C SER A 5 -0.02 1.25 -5.81
N PHE A 6 0.00 2.54 -5.44
CA PHE A 6 -0.28 3.00 -4.09
C PHE A 6 -1.60 3.77 -4.02
N PHE A 7 -2.34 3.57 -2.95
CA PHE A 7 -3.64 4.19 -2.70
C PHE A 7 -3.66 4.74 -1.29
N VAL A 8 -4.09 5.99 -1.14
CA VAL A 8 -4.01 6.71 0.14
C VAL A 8 -5.37 7.29 0.52
N LYS A 9 -5.73 7.16 1.80
CA LYS A 9 -6.90 7.83 2.40
C LYS A 9 -6.55 8.30 3.81
N GLY A 10 -6.32 9.60 3.97
CA GLY A 10 -5.76 10.13 5.21
C GLY A 10 -4.39 9.51 5.49
N GLU A 11 -4.24 8.87 6.64
CA GLU A 11 -3.01 8.18 7.06
C GLU A 11 -2.91 6.72 6.57
N GLN A 12 -3.94 6.20 5.91
CA GLN A 12 -3.96 4.82 5.42
C GLN A 12 -3.29 4.73 4.05
N ILE A 13 -2.36 3.77 3.91
CA ILE A 13 -1.71 3.43 2.65
C ILE A 13 -2.03 1.97 2.30
N VAL A 14 -2.52 1.75 1.09
CA VAL A 14 -2.74 0.42 0.51
C VAL A 14 -1.86 0.27 -0.73
N LEU A 15 -1.26 -0.90 -0.89
CA LEU A 15 -0.44 -1.25 -2.05
C LEU A 15 -1.14 -2.37 -2.82
N LEU A 16 -1.24 -2.24 -4.13
CA LEU A 16 -1.70 -3.28 -5.02
C LEU A 16 -0.57 -3.73 -5.94
N ASP A 17 -0.39 -5.04 -6.06
CA ASP A 17 0.46 -5.67 -7.04
C ASP A 17 -0.22 -5.59 -8.42
N ASN A 18 0.41 -4.97 -9.41
CA ASN A 18 -0.18 -4.80 -10.74
C ASN A 18 -0.17 -6.10 -11.58
N SER A 19 0.50 -7.15 -11.11
CA SER A 19 0.64 -8.44 -11.81
C SER A 19 -0.43 -9.46 -11.43
N VAL A 20 -1.24 -9.19 -10.40
CA VAL A 20 -2.32 -10.10 -9.98
C VAL A 20 -3.56 -9.91 -10.86
N PRO A 21 -4.29 -11.00 -11.20
CA PRO A 21 -5.47 -10.92 -12.06
C PRO A 21 -6.56 -9.96 -11.57
N ASP A 22 -6.74 -9.85 -10.24
CA ASP A 22 -7.80 -9.06 -9.62
C ASP A 22 -7.41 -7.58 -9.42
N PHE A 23 -6.31 -7.12 -10.02
CA PHE A 23 -5.79 -5.76 -9.82
C PHE A 23 -6.85 -4.69 -10.14
N ALA A 24 -7.56 -4.82 -11.27
CA ALA A 24 -8.53 -3.83 -11.71
C ALA A 24 -9.72 -3.70 -10.74
N ASP A 25 -10.24 -4.83 -10.26
CA ASP A 25 -11.36 -4.87 -9.32
C ASP A 25 -10.95 -4.30 -7.95
N ASN A 26 -9.74 -4.65 -7.49
CA ASN A 26 -9.19 -4.13 -6.24
C ASN A 26 -8.93 -2.63 -6.31
N GLN A 27 -8.42 -2.14 -7.44
CA GLN A 27 -8.25 -0.71 -7.69
C GLN A 27 -9.60 0.00 -7.66
N LYS A 28 -10.60 -0.52 -8.37
CA LYS A 28 -11.95 0.08 -8.40
C LYS A 28 -12.55 0.16 -7.00
N HIS A 29 -12.46 -0.91 -6.22
CA HIS A 29 -12.96 -0.97 -4.85
C HIS A 29 -12.32 0.08 -3.93
N LEU A 30 -11.02 0.31 -4.06
CA LEU A 30 -10.31 1.35 -3.29
C LEU A 30 -10.78 2.75 -3.68
N LEU A 31 -10.94 3.02 -4.99
CA LEU A 31 -11.46 4.29 -5.48
C LEU A 31 -12.89 4.54 -4.99
N ASP A 32 -13.78 3.55 -5.07
CA ASP A 32 -15.16 3.65 -4.56
C ASP A 32 -15.21 3.90 -3.04
N LYS A 33 -14.21 3.40 -2.30
CA LYS A 33 -14.05 3.66 -0.85
C LYS A 33 -13.41 5.02 -0.54
N GLY A 34 -13.08 5.81 -1.54
CA GLY A 34 -12.52 7.15 -1.39
C GLY A 34 -11.01 7.17 -1.15
N TYR A 35 -10.28 6.12 -1.55
CA TYR A 35 -8.82 6.18 -1.63
C TYR A 35 -8.39 6.91 -2.90
N ALA A 36 -7.37 7.74 -2.79
CA ALA A 36 -6.73 8.39 -3.93
C ALA A 36 -5.55 7.55 -4.42
N LYS A 37 -5.59 7.14 -5.70
CA LYS A 37 -4.43 6.53 -6.36
C LYS A 37 -3.30 7.55 -6.41
N GLN A 38 -2.12 7.14 -5.98
CA GLN A 38 -0.89 7.92 -6.06
C GLN A 38 -0.26 7.76 -7.43
N PHE A 39 0.43 8.80 -7.90
CA PHE A 39 1.05 8.80 -9.23
C PHE A 39 2.24 7.83 -9.30
N GLU A 40 2.88 7.58 -8.16
CA GLU A 40 4.04 6.71 -8.07
C GLU A 40 3.65 5.24 -8.26
N GLU A 41 4.14 4.64 -9.33
CA GLU A 41 4.18 3.19 -9.49
C GLU A 41 5.63 2.73 -9.25
N LEU A 42 5.83 1.89 -8.24
CA LEU A 42 7.18 1.52 -7.82
C LEU A 42 7.45 0.05 -8.10
N GLN A 43 8.54 -0.19 -8.82
CA GLN A 43 9.04 -1.53 -9.02
C GLN A 43 9.84 -1.98 -7.79
N ALA A 44 9.47 -3.12 -7.21
CA ALA A 44 10.14 -3.68 -6.05
C ALA A 44 10.19 -5.21 -6.08
N THR A 45 11.06 -5.78 -5.26
CA THR A 45 11.16 -7.23 -5.07
C THR A 45 10.12 -7.76 -4.07
N SER A 46 9.57 -6.89 -3.23
CA SER A 46 8.53 -7.22 -2.26
C SER A 46 7.65 -5.99 -1.92
N PRO A 47 6.46 -6.19 -1.34
CA PRO A 47 5.61 -5.09 -0.89
C PRO A 47 6.27 -4.18 0.16
N GLN A 48 7.11 -4.75 1.03
CA GLN A 48 7.83 -3.99 2.06
C GLN A 48 8.86 -3.05 1.44
N ALA A 49 9.58 -3.53 0.42
CA ALA A 49 10.54 -2.71 -0.32
C ALA A 49 9.82 -1.60 -1.10
N ALA A 50 8.65 -1.89 -1.68
CA ALA A 50 7.82 -0.90 -2.35
C ALA A 50 7.35 0.18 -1.37
N LEU A 51 6.86 -0.21 -0.19
CA LEU A 51 6.42 0.70 0.85
C LEU A 51 7.56 1.56 1.41
N ALA A 52 8.73 0.98 1.65
CA ALA A 52 9.89 1.72 2.11
C ALA A 52 10.28 2.82 1.11
N ARG A 53 10.31 2.48 -0.18
CA ARG A 53 10.61 3.44 -1.26
C ARG A 53 9.52 4.49 -1.42
N PHE A 54 8.26 4.14 -1.25
CA PHE A 54 7.16 5.10 -1.26
C PHE A 54 7.27 6.11 -0.11
N LYS A 55 7.58 5.64 1.10
CA LYS A 55 7.81 6.50 2.26
C LYS A 55 9.03 7.42 2.07
N ASP A 56 10.09 6.90 1.47
CA ASP A 56 11.28 7.70 1.13
C ASP A 56 10.94 8.84 0.16
N ILE A 57 10.11 8.56 -0.87
CA ILE A 57 9.66 9.56 -1.86
C ILE A 57 8.73 10.60 -1.24
N LYS A 58 7.76 10.17 -0.41
CA LYS A 58 6.78 11.10 0.18
C LYS A 58 7.28 11.82 1.44
N GLY A 59 8.41 11.41 2.00
CA GLY A 59 9.04 12.09 3.13
C GLY A 59 8.18 12.06 4.41
N GLU A 60 8.03 13.23 5.06
CA GLU A 60 7.38 13.34 6.38
C GLU A 60 5.85 13.25 6.34
N GLU A 61 5.21 13.44 5.19
CA GLU A 61 3.74 13.51 5.06
C GLU A 61 3.01 12.22 5.45
N TYR A 62 3.69 11.07 5.45
CA TYR A 62 3.09 9.77 5.80
C TYR A 62 3.85 9.00 6.88
N LYS A 63 4.55 9.70 7.78
CA LYS A 63 5.25 9.07 8.93
C LYS A 63 4.30 8.26 9.82
N THR A 64 2.99 8.51 9.79
CA THR A 64 1.94 7.79 10.54
C THR A 64 1.19 6.75 9.69
N ALA A 65 1.85 6.02 8.81
CA ALA A 65 1.16 4.97 8.05
C ALA A 65 0.72 3.79 8.96
N HIS A 66 -0.55 3.77 9.36
CA HIS A 66 -1.15 2.64 10.08
C HIS A 66 -1.47 1.52 9.08
N ALA A 67 -0.74 0.40 9.19
CA ALA A 67 -1.02 -0.82 8.43
C ALA A 67 -2.41 -1.35 8.83
N PHE A 68 -3.41 -1.16 7.97
CA PHE A 68 -4.76 -1.67 8.21
C PHE A 68 -4.96 -2.99 7.46
N THR A 69 -5.36 -4.01 8.23
CA THR A 69 -5.89 -5.28 7.72
C THR A 69 -7.41 -5.19 7.79
N THR A 70 -8.10 -5.01 6.66
CA THR A 70 -9.56 -5.20 6.60
C THR A 70 -9.88 -6.48 5.84
N GLY A 71 -10.11 -7.53 6.62
CA GLY A 71 -11.07 -8.64 6.44
C GLY A 71 -11.38 -9.21 5.06
N GLY A 72 -11.11 -10.52 4.93
CA GLY A 72 -11.80 -11.45 4.03
C GLY A 72 -11.19 -11.53 2.63
N ALA A 73 -10.21 -12.41 2.45
CA ALA A 73 -9.52 -12.72 1.18
C ALA A 73 -8.53 -11.66 0.64
N PHE A 74 -8.09 -10.71 1.47
CA PHE A 74 -6.92 -9.89 1.16
C PHE A 74 -5.78 -10.27 2.10
N THR A 75 -4.74 -10.91 1.57
CA THR A 75 -3.49 -11.16 2.29
C THR A 75 -2.75 -9.83 2.43
N SER A 76 -3.27 -8.94 3.29
CA SER A 76 -2.61 -7.70 3.67
C SER A 76 -1.40 -8.07 4.53
N LEU A 77 -0.21 -7.80 4.03
CA LEU A 77 1.03 -7.99 4.76
C LEU A 77 1.10 -6.98 5.91
N ILE A 78 0.86 -7.48 7.13
CA ILE A 78 1.08 -6.75 8.38
C ILE A 78 2.58 -6.55 8.58
N GLY A 79 3.04 -5.30 8.47
CA GLY A 79 4.33 -4.88 9.02
C GLY A 79 4.15 -4.38 10.45
N ALA A 80 4.16 -5.29 11.44
CA ALA A 80 4.27 -4.91 12.84
C ALA A 80 5.76 -4.67 13.16
N LEU A 81 6.17 -3.41 13.36
CA LEU A 81 7.38 -3.09 14.11
C LEU A 81 6.93 -2.62 15.50
N LEU A 82 6.83 -3.55 16.44
CA LEU A 82 6.69 -3.23 17.86
C LEU A 82 8.08 -2.86 18.41
N PRO A 83 8.27 -1.69 19.05
CA PRO A 83 9.42 -1.48 19.91
C PRO A 83 9.26 -2.35 21.15
N LYS A 84 10.20 -3.27 21.39
CA LYS A 84 10.32 -3.95 22.69
C LYS A 84 10.83 -2.93 23.70
N GLY A 85 9.98 -2.58 24.67
CA GLY A 85 10.44 -2.25 26.03
C GLY A 85 10.77 -3.52 26.79
#